data_AF-A0A2U2RYZ8-F1
#
_entry.id   AF-A0A2U2RYZ8-F1
#
_cell.length_a   1.000
_cell.length_b   1.000
_cell.length_c   1.000
_cell.angle_alpha   90.00
_cell.angle_beta   90.00
_cell.angle_gamma   90.00
#
_symmetry.space_group_name_H-M   'P 1'
#
loop_
_entity.id
_entity.type
_entity.pdbx_description
1 polymer ?
#
loop_
_entity_poly.entity_id
_entity_poly.type
_entity_poly.pdbx_seq_one_letter_code
_entity_poly.pdbx_strand_id
1 'polypeptide(L)'
;MKVLKKIKESLKDLHQIILRIFPGKFQNDEKNNISFSQIYPYGINIDKLLKIESKNLLKDLNYKSEFRISSIGTCFAEEVSKFFNSETKYNYLNLEKNLFDYSANWGRVFTTKNLEQVLLYSLTNKIPIYKELYKGNYFDPLREWIVGLHRSEKELVNEIISHRANSKKVFINTDLLIITVGQNETWYDFKKDIVWGRIPPFEMRKKFKTLKPIEFSLEENIVFLNTSIDLLKKFNKNLKIIFTVSPVFQNATFLSDNIISKSFSAKCLLKTAVDKVVNSHENVFYFPSFEAVLTDNPHSFNADNMHIKRKKVNQIMSLIDNSLL
;
A
#
# COMPACT_ATOMS: atom_id res chain seq x y z
N MET A 1 38.47 -34.54 11.21
CA MET A 1 37.02 -34.73 10.93
C MET A 1 36.21 -33.43 10.92
N LYS A 2 36.32 -32.53 11.92
CA LYS A 2 35.58 -31.24 11.94
C LYS A 2 35.96 -30.25 10.82
N VAL A 3 37.23 -30.19 10.43
CA VAL A 3 37.72 -29.30 9.34
C VAL A 3 37.18 -29.72 7.97
N LEU A 4 37.26 -31.01 7.63
CA LEU A 4 36.69 -31.57 6.39
C LEU A 4 35.18 -31.34 6.29
N LYS A 5 34.44 -31.46 7.42
CA LYS A 5 33.00 -31.16 7.46
C LYS A 5 32.72 -29.69 7.12
N LYS A 6 33.45 -28.75 7.75
CA LYS A 6 33.32 -27.32 7.45
C LYS A 6 33.65 -26.98 5.99
N ILE A 7 34.72 -27.56 5.43
CA ILE A 7 35.07 -27.36 4.02
C ILE A 7 33.95 -27.85 3.10
N LYS A 8 33.37 -29.03 3.39
CA LYS A 8 32.24 -29.56 2.62
C LYS A 8 31.00 -28.68 2.72
N GLU A 9 30.71 -28.09 3.88
CA GLU A 9 29.62 -27.13 4.07
C GLU A 9 29.87 -25.84 3.27
N SER A 10 31.06 -25.26 3.33
CA SER A 10 31.42 -24.06 2.55
C SER A 10 31.36 -24.30 1.03
N LEU A 11 31.79 -25.46 0.55
CA LEU A 11 31.68 -25.81 -0.87
C LEU A 11 30.21 -25.95 -1.31
N LYS A 12 29.35 -26.48 -0.45
CA LYS A 12 27.90 -26.53 -0.71
C LYS A 12 27.31 -25.13 -0.80
N ASP A 13 27.65 -24.24 0.13
CA ASP A 13 27.17 -22.85 0.12
C ASP A 13 27.64 -22.11 -1.13
N LEU A 14 28.89 -22.30 -1.55
CA LEU A 14 29.41 -21.73 -2.80
C LEU A 14 28.63 -22.25 -4.02
N HIS A 15 28.32 -23.55 -4.05
CA HIS A 15 27.50 -24.12 -5.11
C HIS A 15 26.08 -23.51 -5.13
N GLN A 16 25.48 -23.25 -3.96
CA GLN A 16 24.18 -22.56 -3.87
C GLN A 16 24.24 -21.13 -4.41
N ILE A 17 25.35 -20.41 -4.19
CA ILE A 17 25.55 -19.07 -4.76
C ILE A 17 25.60 -19.15 -6.30
N ILE A 18 26.31 -20.14 -6.85
CA ILE A 18 26.39 -20.35 -8.31
C ILE A 18 24.99 -20.63 -8.87
N LEU A 19 24.22 -21.54 -8.26
CA LEU A 19 22.85 -21.85 -8.67
C LEU A 19 21.91 -20.64 -8.54
N ARG A 20 22.15 -19.75 -7.57
CA ARG A 20 21.40 -18.50 -7.45
C ARG A 20 21.60 -17.58 -8.65
N ILE A 21 22.83 -17.51 -9.17
CA ILE A 21 23.19 -16.65 -10.31
C ILE A 21 22.87 -17.32 -11.66
N PHE A 22 23.02 -18.65 -11.76
CA PHE A 22 22.82 -19.43 -12.97
C PHE A 22 21.80 -20.58 -12.76
N PRO A 23 20.51 -20.28 -12.48
CA PRO A 23 19.51 -21.26 -12.03
C PRO A 23 18.97 -22.23 -13.08
N GLY A 24 19.60 -22.36 -14.25
CA GLY A 24 19.04 -23.12 -15.37
C GLY A 24 17.75 -22.51 -15.93
N LYS A 25 17.07 -23.25 -16.82
CA LYS A 25 15.80 -22.83 -17.43
C LYS A 25 14.61 -23.23 -16.56
N PHE A 26 13.48 -22.55 -16.74
CA PHE A 26 12.19 -22.99 -16.20
C PHE A 26 11.85 -24.40 -16.71
N GLN A 27 11.24 -25.20 -15.86
CA GLN A 27 10.81 -26.57 -16.18
C GLN A 27 9.38 -26.77 -15.67
N ASN A 28 8.57 -27.48 -16.46
CA ASN A 28 7.26 -27.97 -16.02
C ASN A 28 7.45 -29.31 -15.30
N ASP A 29 6.52 -29.67 -14.42
CA ASP A 29 6.37 -31.03 -13.91
C ASP A 29 5.20 -31.69 -14.66
N GLU A 30 5.55 -32.29 -15.80
CA GLU A 30 4.58 -32.95 -16.70
C GLU A 30 3.86 -34.11 -16.02
N LYS A 31 4.54 -34.82 -15.09
CA LYS A 31 3.97 -35.96 -14.38
C LYS A 31 2.77 -35.56 -13.52
N ASN A 32 2.83 -34.38 -12.90
CA ASN A 32 1.77 -33.86 -12.04
C ASN A 32 0.91 -32.77 -12.71
N ASN A 33 1.12 -32.50 -14.01
CA ASN A 33 0.45 -31.42 -14.76
C ASN A 33 0.62 -30.04 -14.08
N ILE A 34 1.83 -29.74 -13.60
CA ILE A 34 2.17 -28.48 -12.95
C ILE A 34 3.04 -27.66 -13.91
N SER A 35 2.59 -26.46 -14.23
CA SER A 35 3.34 -25.51 -15.07
C SER A 35 4.54 -24.91 -14.32
N PHE A 36 5.54 -24.41 -15.05
CA PHE A 36 6.72 -23.78 -14.45
C PHE A 36 6.38 -22.61 -13.51
N SER A 37 5.26 -21.90 -13.74
CA SER A 37 4.82 -20.80 -12.88
C SER A 37 4.20 -21.27 -11.57
N GLN A 38 3.86 -22.55 -11.44
CA GLN A 38 3.39 -23.16 -10.20
C GLN A 38 4.53 -23.82 -9.39
N ILE A 39 5.76 -23.77 -9.91
CA ILE A 39 6.96 -24.32 -9.26
C ILE A 39 7.81 -23.15 -8.76
N TYR A 40 8.24 -23.21 -7.50
CA TYR A 40 9.04 -22.14 -6.92
C TYR A 40 10.36 -21.96 -7.69
N PRO A 41 10.70 -20.74 -8.13
CA PRO A 41 11.82 -20.52 -9.02
C PRO A 41 13.17 -20.60 -8.29
N TYR A 42 14.18 -21.13 -8.98
CA TYR A 42 15.56 -21.09 -8.50
C TYR A 42 16.22 -19.74 -8.82
N GLY A 43 16.98 -19.21 -7.86
CA GLY A 43 17.87 -18.08 -8.08
C GLY A 43 17.23 -16.85 -8.71
N ILE A 44 17.94 -16.20 -9.64
CA ILE A 44 17.46 -15.02 -10.37
C ILE A 44 16.23 -15.26 -11.26
N ASN A 45 15.79 -16.52 -11.45
CA ASN A 45 14.56 -16.77 -12.19
C ASN A 45 13.32 -16.25 -11.42
N ILE A 46 13.44 -15.94 -10.13
CA ILE A 46 12.37 -15.31 -9.35
C ILE A 46 11.94 -13.96 -9.94
N ASP A 47 12.89 -13.14 -10.41
CA ASP A 47 12.58 -11.84 -11.03
C ASP A 47 11.84 -12.01 -12.36
N LYS A 48 12.23 -13.05 -13.13
CA LYS A 48 11.54 -13.39 -14.39
C LYS A 48 10.12 -13.87 -14.14
N LEU A 49 9.93 -14.72 -13.12
CA LEU A 49 8.60 -15.22 -12.76
C LEU A 49 7.71 -14.08 -12.28
N LEU A 50 8.21 -13.20 -11.39
CA LEU A 50 7.48 -12.01 -10.94
C LEU A 50 7.05 -11.11 -12.11
N LYS A 51 7.89 -10.96 -13.15
CA LYS A 51 7.53 -10.23 -14.37
C LYS A 51 6.38 -10.87 -15.14
N ILE A 52 6.41 -12.19 -15.31
CA ILE A 52 5.36 -12.95 -15.99
C ILE A 52 4.05 -12.87 -15.18
N GLU A 53 4.13 -13.11 -13.88
CA GLU A 53 2.97 -13.10 -12.98
C GLU A 53 2.34 -11.72 -12.88
N SER A 54 3.13 -10.65 -12.73
CA SER A 54 2.60 -9.28 -12.66
C SER A 54 1.83 -8.91 -13.94
N LYS A 55 2.35 -9.30 -15.11
CA LYS A 55 1.65 -9.10 -16.38
C LYS A 55 0.36 -9.94 -16.46
N ASN A 56 0.40 -11.18 -15.98
CA ASN A 56 -0.78 -12.05 -15.96
C ASN A 56 -1.87 -11.55 -15.00
N LEU A 57 -1.50 -11.03 -13.83
CA LEU A 57 -2.42 -10.49 -12.83
C LEU A 57 -3.12 -9.22 -13.32
N LEU A 58 -2.49 -8.45 -14.22
CA LEU A 58 -3.06 -7.23 -14.81
C LEU A 58 -3.58 -7.43 -16.23
N LYS A 59 -3.57 -8.65 -16.78
CA LYS A 59 -3.90 -8.91 -18.21
C LYS A 59 -5.29 -8.40 -18.60
N ASP A 60 -6.27 -8.59 -17.71
CA ASP A 60 -7.68 -8.24 -17.97
C ASP A 60 -7.97 -6.76 -17.63
N LEU A 61 -6.96 -6.01 -17.16
CA LEU A 61 -7.07 -4.57 -16.92
C LEU A 61 -7.26 -3.82 -18.23
N ASN A 62 -6.72 -4.32 -19.34
CA ASN A 62 -6.83 -3.70 -20.67
C ASN A 62 -6.50 -2.21 -20.62
N TYR A 63 -5.30 -1.90 -20.13
CA TYR A 63 -4.82 -0.53 -19.96
C TYR A 63 -4.86 0.25 -21.28
N LYS A 64 -5.18 1.53 -21.20
CA LYS A 64 -5.12 2.46 -22.34
C LYS A 64 -4.39 3.72 -21.93
N SER A 65 -3.58 4.29 -22.83
CA SER A 65 -2.73 5.45 -22.53
C SER A 65 -3.51 6.69 -22.11
N GLU A 66 -4.78 6.81 -22.49
CA GLU A 66 -5.67 7.89 -22.09
C GLU A 66 -6.20 7.77 -20.64
N PHE A 67 -6.06 6.61 -20.00
CA PHE A 67 -6.57 6.38 -18.65
C PHE A 67 -6.01 7.41 -17.68
N ARG A 68 -6.92 8.08 -16.98
CA ARG A 68 -6.60 8.96 -15.86
C ARG A 68 -6.22 8.10 -14.67
N ILE A 69 -4.95 8.19 -14.27
CA ILE A 69 -4.39 7.40 -13.16
C ILE A 69 -4.43 8.23 -11.88
N SER A 70 -4.74 7.58 -10.76
CA SER A 70 -4.61 8.17 -9.43
C SER A 70 -4.06 7.15 -8.46
N SER A 71 -3.39 7.61 -7.40
CA SER A 71 -2.88 6.71 -6.36
C SER A 71 -3.14 7.24 -4.96
N ILE A 72 -3.35 6.32 -4.02
CA ILE A 72 -3.63 6.60 -2.60
C ILE A 72 -3.06 5.48 -1.72
N GLY A 73 -2.56 5.82 -0.53
CA GLY A 73 -2.13 4.81 0.44
C GLY A 73 -0.95 5.24 1.30
N THR A 74 -0.16 4.25 1.72
CA THR A 74 1.04 4.43 2.59
C THR A 74 2.19 5.14 1.88
N CYS A 75 3.35 5.30 2.54
CA CYS A 75 4.57 5.84 1.93
C CYS A 75 4.95 5.19 0.59
N PHE A 76 4.62 3.92 0.36
CA PHE A 76 4.91 3.28 -0.93
C PHE A 76 3.99 3.77 -2.06
N ALA A 77 2.77 4.24 -1.76
CA ALA A 77 1.92 4.92 -2.74
C ALA A 77 2.55 6.24 -3.20
N GLU A 78 3.34 6.91 -2.35
CA GLU A 78 4.08 8.13 -2.73
C GLU A 78 5.06 7.83 -3.88
N GLU A 79 5.74 6.68 -3.82
CA GLU A 79 6.67 6.24 -4.88
C GLU A 79 5.93 5.91 -6.19
N VAL A 80 4.77 5.26 -6.07
CA VAL A 80 3.86 5.02 -7.21
C VAL A 80 3.44 6.36 -7.83
N SER A 81 2.99 7.30 -7.00
CA SER A 81 2.56 8.64 -7.41
C SER A 81 3.66 9.38 -8.17
N LYS A 82 4.87 9.41 -7.58
CA LYS A 82 6.05 10.05 -8.18
C LYS A 82 6.40 9.45 -9.54
N PHE A 83 6.37 8.12 -9.65
CA PHE A 83 6.63 7.44 -10.92
C PHE A 83 5.63 7.87 -12.00
N PHE A 84 4.33 7.69 -11.77
CA PHE A 84 3.31 8.03 -12.77
C PHE A 84 3.26 9.52 -13.11
N ASN A 85 3.53 10.40 -12.14
CA ASN A 85 3.55 11.85 -12.36
C ASN A 85 4.81 12.31 -13.12
N SER A 86 5.92 11.57 -13.05
CA SER A 86 7.18 11.92 -13.73
C SER A 86 7.25 11.50 -15.20
N GLU A 87 6.39 10.57 -15.61
CA GLU A 87 6.41 9.91 -16.91
C GLU A 87 5.35 10.52 -17.83
N THR A 88 5.77 11.17 -18.92
CA THR A 88 4.89 11.95 -19.82
C THR A 88 3.85 11.11 -20.58
N LYS A 89 4.04 9.79 -20.63
CA LYS A 89 3.10 8.85 -21.26
C LYS A 89 1.87 8.55 -20.41
N TYR A 90 1.86 8.95 -19.14
CA TYR A 90 0.77 8.69 -18.20
C TYR A 90 -0.04 9.95 -17.92
N ASN A 91 -1.36 9.78 -17.87
CA ASN A 91 -2.28 10.84 -17.50
C ASN A 91 -2.56 10.80 -15.99
N TYR A 92 -1.58 11.23 -15.18
CA TYR A 92 -1.73 11.23 -13.72
C TYR A 92 -2.56 12.43 -13.23
N LEU A 93 -3.64 12.17 -12.49
CA LEU A 93 -4.46 13.23 -11.90
C LEU A 93 -3.80 13.79 -10.64
N ASN A 94 -3.54 15.09 -10.64
CA ASN A 94 -3.13 15.86 -9.48
C ASN A 94 -4.05 17.09 -9.37
N LEU A 95 -5.13 16.97 -8.59
CA LEU A 95 -6.18 17.99 -8.51
C LEU A 95 -6.08 18.87 -7.25
N GLU A 96 -5.10 18.62 -6.40
CA GLU A 96 -4.86 19.41 -5.19
C GLU A 96 -3.39 19.38 -4.81
N LYS A 97 -2.80 20.57 -4.63
CA LYS A 97 -1.43 20.71 -4.15
C LYS A 97 -1.29 20.04 -2.77
N ASN A 98 -0.32 19.15 -2.64
CA ASN A 98 -0.10 18.40 -1.41
C ASN A 98 1.39 18.10 -1.19
N LEU A 99 1.72 17.67 0.04
CA LEU A 99 3.10 17.44 0.48
C LEU A 99 3.74 16.17 -0.12
N PHE A 100 2.94 15.19 -0.55
CA PHE A 100 3.38 13.84 -0.91
C PHE A 100 3.10 13.49 -2.37
N ASP A 101 2.91 14.49 -3.22
CA ASP A 101 2.64 14.35 -4.65
C ASP A 101 1.45 13.44 -5.03
N TYR A 102 0.50 13.18 -4.12
CA TYR A 102 -0.69 12.36 -4.39
C TYR A 102 -1.69 13.07 -5.32
N SER A 103 -2.77 12.38 -5.71
CA SER A 103 -3.84 12.97 -6.51
C SER A 103 -4.68 14.01 -5.77
N ALA A 104 -4.75 13.91 -4.43
CA ALA A 104 -5.29 14.93 -3.54
C ALA A 104 -4.56 14.94 -2.18
N ASN A 105 -4.79 15.98 -1.36
CA ASN A 105 -4.09 16.21 -0.09
C ASN A 105 -4.60 15.33 1.07
N TRP A 106 -4.69 14.02 0.87
CA TRP A 106 -5.14 13.05 1.88
C TRP A 106 -4.12 12.85 3.02
N GLY A 107 -2.85 13.18 2.77
CA GLY A 107 -1.75 12.57 3.50
C GLY A 107 -1.61 11.09 3.12
N ARG A 108 -0.76 10.35 3.85
CA ARG A 108 -0.71 8.90 3.72
C ARG A 108 -1.92 8.27 4.39
N VAL A 109 -2.48 7.28 3.71
CA VAL A 109 -3.61 6.49 4.18
C VAL A 109 -3.09 5.12 4.59
N PHE A 110 -3.08 4.84 5.89
CA PHE A 110 -2.32 3.72 6.44
C PHE A 110 -3.10 2.41 6.53
N THR A 111 -4.34 2.48 7.02
CA THR A 111 -5.19 1.32 7.29
C THR A 111 -6.39 1.27 6.35
N THR A 112 -6.96 0.08 6.19
CA THR A 112 -8.19 -0.15 5.41
C THR A 112 -9.37 0.67 5.93
N LYS A 113 -9.51 0.80 7.25
CA LYS A 113 -10.51 1.67 7.88
C LYS A 113 -10.27 3.15 7.58
N ASN A 114 -9.02 3.60 7.57
CA ASN A 114 -8.71 4.99 7.21
C ASN A 114 -9.04 5.26 5.74
N LEU A 115 -8.76 4.32 4.83
CA LEU A 115 -9.18 4.40 3.43
C LEU A 115 -10.70 4.52 3.30
N GLU A 116 -11.46 3.67 3.99
CA GLU A 116 -12.92 3.74 4.00
C GLU A 116 -13.42 5.11 4.46
N GLN A 117 -12.85 5.67 5.53
CA GLN A 117 -13.21 7.02 6.01
C GLN A 117 -12.91 8.11 4.97
N VAL A 118 -11.77 8.02 4.29
CA VAL A 118 -11.40 8.94 3.20
C VAL A 118 -12.45 8.90 2.10
N LEU A 119 -12.83 7.71 1.66
CA LEU A 119 -13.84 7.54 0.62
C LEU A 119 -15.21 8.03 1.09
N LEU A 120 -15.61 7.72 2.32
CA LEU A 120 -16.88 8.16 2.90
C LEU A 120 -16.98 9.68 2.97
N TYR A 121 -15.95 10.38 3.43
CA TYR A 121 -16.01 11.85 3.50
C TYR A 121 -15.92 12.52 2.13
N SER A 122 -15.35 11.83 1.14
CA SER A 122 -15.13 12.38 -0.21
C SER A 122 -16.36 12.17 -1.10
N LEU A 123 -16.95 11.00 -1.03
CA LEU A 123 -18.04 10.58 -1.92
C LEU A 123 -19.41 10.77 -1.29
N THR A 124 -19.49 10.99 0.02
CA THR A 124 -20.76 11.14 0.76
C THR A 124 -20.69 12.28 1.78
N ASN A 125 -21.82 12.56 2.43
CA ASN A 125 -21.90 13.52 3.53
C ASN A 125 -21.96 12.83 4.91
N LYS A 126 -21.59 11.55 5.01
CA LYS A 126 -21.75 10.75 6.25
C LYS A 126 -20.73 11.06 7.33
N ILE A 127 -19.57 11.61 6.97
CA ILE A 127 -18.50 11.91 7.92
C ILE A 127 -18.55 13.41 8.25
N PRO A 128 -18.78 13.82 9.51
CA PRO A 128 -18.75 15.23 9.87
C PRO A 128 -17.35 15.81 9.72
N ILE A 129 -17.23 17.14 9.79
CA ILE A 129 -15.93 17.80 9.86
C ILE A 129 -15.42 17.69 11.30
N TYR A 130 -14.27 17.03 11.46
CA TYR A 130 -13.56 16.98 12.73
C TYR A 130 -12.45 18.03 12.77
N LYS A 131 -12.14 18.48 13.98
CA LYS A 131 -11.18 19.55 14.25
C LYS A 131 -10.55 19.31 15.60
N GLU A 132 -9.23 19.22 15.61
CA GLU A 132 -8.43 19.02 16.80
C GLU A 132 -7.41 20.14 16.94
N LEU A 133 -7.04 20.49 18.16
CA LEU A 133 -6.09 21.58 18.45
C LEU A 133 -4.85 21.03 19.13
N TYR A 134 -3.69 21.29 18.53
CA TYR A 134 -2.39 20.92 19.10
C TYR A 134 -1.36 22.04 18.91
N LYS A 135 -0.76 22.49 20.02
CA LYS A 135 0.26 23.56 20.05
C LYS A 135 -0.13 24.81 19.25
N GLY A 136 -1.40 25.23 19.37
CA GLY A 136 -1.93 26.43 18.70
C GLY A 136 -2.15 26.26 17.19
N ASN A 137 -2.25 25.02 16.69
CA ASN A 137 -2.66 24.72 15.32
C ASN A 137 -3.86 23.77 15.31
N TYR A 138 -4.87 24.12 14.51
CA TYR A 138 -6.02 23.28 14.20
C TYR A 138 -5.65 22.30 13.08
N PHE A 139 -6.12 21.06 13.18
CA PHE A 139 -5.93 20.03 12.15
C PHE A 139 -7.13 19.06 12.06
N ASP A 140 -7.21 18.36 10.93
CA ASP A 140 -8.16 17.27 10.68
C ASP A 140 -7.58 15.93 11.16
N PRO A 141 -8.18 15.26 12.17
CA PRO A 141 -7.67 13.98 12.68
C PRO A 141 -7.81 12.83 11.67
N LEU A 142 -8.61 12.98 10.60
CA LEU A 142 -8.77 11.95 9.57
C LEU A 142 -7.61 11.88 8.57
N ARG A 143 -6.71 12.87 8.60
CA ARG A 143 -5.53 12.98 7.73
C ARG A 143 -4.25 13.07 8.55
N GLU A 144 -3.09 12.96 7.89
CA GLU A 144 -1.84 13.28 8.56
C GLU A 144 -1.81 14.76 8.92
N TRP A 145 -1.74 15.08 10.22
CA TRP A 145 -1.73 16.46 10.72
C TRP A 145 -0.74 17.41 9.99
N ILE A 146 0.39 16.92 9.48
CA ILE A 146 1.37 17.72 8.71
C ILE A 146 0.80 18.29 7.39
N VAL A 147 -0.26 17.70 6.83
CA VAL A 147 -0.81 18.12 5.54
C VAL A 147 -1.82 19.26 5.63
N GLY A 148 -2.22 19.67 6.84
CA GLY A 148 -3.28 20.67 7.04
C GLY A 148 -3.26 21.27 8.44
N LEU A 149 -2.19 22.01 8.78
CA LEU A 149 -2.09 22.80 10.01
C LEU A 149 -2.52 24.24 9.77
N HIS A 150 -3.49 24.71 10.55
CA HIS A 150 -4.04 26.06 10.43
C HIS A 150 -4.05 26.80 11.77
N ARG A 151 -3.85 28.12 11.74
CA ARG A 151 -3.87 28.94 12.97
C ARG A 151 -5.28 29.28 13.41
N SER A 152 -6.24 29.26 12.49
CA SER A 152 -7.66 29.47 12.80
C SER A 152 -8.50 28.23 12.45
N GLU A 153 -9.55 28.02 13.25
CA GLU A 153 -10.52 26.95 12.99
C GLU A 153 -11.24 27.17 11.66
N LYS A 154 -11.54 28.42 11.32
CA LYS A 154 -12.21 28.80 10.07
C LYS A 154 -11.37 28.43 8.84
N GLU A 155 -10.06 28.67 8.89
CA GLU A 155 -9.14 28.25 7.82
C GLU A 155 -9.15 26.73 7.64
N LEU A 156 -9.05 25.97 8.74
CA LEU A 156 -9.12 24.50 8.69
C LEU A 156 -10.42 24.02 8.03
N VAL A 157 -11.56 24.56 8.47
CA VAL A 157 -12.88 24.12 7.94
C VAL A 157 -12.98 24.41 6.44
N ASN A 158 -12.52 25.58 5.99
CA ASN A 158 -12.52 25.94 4.56
C ASN A 158 -11.60 25.02 3.76
N GLU A 159 -10.41 24.70 4.29
CA GLU A 159 -9.48 23.77 3.65
C GLU A 159 -10.08 22.37 3.57
N ILE A 160 -10.71 21.85 4.63
CA ILE A 160 -11.37 20.53 4.62
C ILE A 160 -12.48 20.49 3.56
N ILE A 161 -13.31 21.53 3.44
CA ILE A 161 -14.36 21.58 2.42
C ILE A 161 -13.76 21.54 1.01
N SER A 162 -12.72 22.34 0.77
CA SER A 162 -11.99 22.36 -0.52
C SER A 162 -11.35 20.99 -0.82
N HIS A 163 -10.66 20.41 0.16
CA HIS A 163 -10.03 19.10 0.07
C HIS A 163 -11.04 18.00 -0.29
N ARG A 164 -12.16 17.92 0.44
CA ARG A 164 -13.21 16.92 0.18
C ARG A 164 -13.79 17.07 -1.23
N ALA A 165 -13.96 18.30 -1.72
CA ALA A 165 -14.42 18.56 -3.08
C ALA A 165 -13.38 18.11 -4.14
N ASN A 166 -12.09 18.36 -3.94
CA ASN A 166 -11.03 17.91 -4.85
C ASN A 166 -10.87 16.39 -4.81
N SER A 167 -10.88 15.81 -3.62
CA SER A 167 -10.88 14.36 -3.40
C SER A 167 -12.02 13.66 -4.15
N LYS A 168 -13.25 14.21 -4.05
CA LYS A 168 -14.40 13.71 -4.82
C LYS A 168 -14.15 13.76 -6.32
N LYS A 169 -13.60 14.87 -6.83
CA LYS A 169 -13.28 15.02 -8.25
C LYS A 169 -12.26 13.99 -8.70
N VAL A 170 -11.24 13.68 -7.89
CA VAL A 170 -10.28 12.62 -8.21
C VAL A 170 -11.03 11.30 -8.40
N PHE A 171 -11.73 10.80 -7.39
CA PHE A 171 -12.37 9.48 -7.47
C PHE A 171 -13.40 9.32 -8.61
N ILE A 172 -14.12 10.39 -8.95
CA ILE A 172 -15.09 10.38 -10.07
C ILE A 172 -14.39 10.39 -11.43
N ASN A 173 -13.22 11.03 -11.53
CA ASN A 173 -12.50 11.19 -12.79
C ASN A 173 -11.33 10.21 -12.98
N THR A 174 -11.05 9.33 -12.03
CA THR A 174 -10.02 8.31 -12.19
C THR A 174 -10.54 7.15 -13.05
N ASP A 175 -9.77 6.70 -14.03
CA ASP A 175 -10.07 5.47 -14.78
C ASP A 175 -9.33 4.27 -14.17
N LEU A 176 -8.14 4.50 -13.60
CA LEU A 176 -7.33 3.51 -12.88
C LEU A 176 -6.85 4.05 -11.52
N LEU A 177 -7.35 3.49 -10.43
CA LEU A 177 -6.95 3.84 -9.06
C LEU A 177 -6.00 2.78 -8.48
N ILE A 178 -4.81 3.20 -8.08
CA ILE A 178 -3.83 2.33 -7.41
C ILE A 178 -3.90 2.57 -5.89
N ILE A 179 -4.30 1.55 -5.14
CA ILE A 179 -4.47 1.61 -3.69
C ILE A 179 -3.38 0.78 -3.02
N THR A 180 -2.57 1.43 -2.18
CA THR A 180 -1.53 0.76 -1.40
C THR A 180 -1.91 0.66 0.08
N VAL A 181 -2.26 -0.54 0.54
CA VAL A 181 -2.50 -0.82 1.97
C VAL A 181 -1.19 -1.17 2.67
N GLY A 182 -1.01 -0.81 3.94
CA GLY A 182 0.29 -1.12 4.56
C GLY A 182 0.41 -1.06 6.08
N GLN A 183 -0.64 -0.71 6.82
CA GLN A 183 -0.68 -0.88 8.28
C GLN A 183 -2.03 -1.46 8.69
N ASN A 184 -2.00 -2.30 9.72
CA ASN A 184 -3.21 -2.88 10.32
C ASN A 184 -3.49 -2.32 11.73
N GLU A 185 -2.46 -1.71 12.34
CA GLU A 185 -2.55 -1.04 13.63
C GLU A 185 -2.88 0.45 13.43
N THR A 186 -3.77 1.00 14.26
CA THR A 186 -4.19 2.40 14.20
C THR A 186 -4.54 2.94 15.58
N TRP A 187 -4.80 4.25 15.67
CA TRP A 187 -5.35 4.90 16.85
C TRP A 187 -6.83 5.18 16.64
N TYR A 188 -7.67 4.57 17.47
CA TYR A 188 -9.12 4.69 17.43
C TYR A 188 -9.64 5.65 18.50
N ASP A 189 -10.52 6.57 18.12
CA ASP A 189 -11.24 7.47 19.00
C ASP A 189 -12.66 6.94 19.24
N PHE A 190 -12.86 6.21 20.34
CA PHE A 190 -14.15 5.57 20.62
C PHE A 190 -15.28 6.57 20.93
N LYS A 191 -14.97 7.84 21.18
CA LYS A 191 -16.00 8.88 21.35
C LYS A 191 -16.54 9.36 20.01
N LYS A 192 -15.69 9.42 18.99
CA LYS A 192 -16.04 9.90 17.64
C LYS A 192 -16.34 8.76 16.66
N ASP A 193 -16.02 7.53 17.05
CA ASP A 193 -16.08 6.34 16.20
C ASP A 193 -15.28 6.53 14.89
N ILE A 194 -14.03 7.00 15.03
CA ILE A 194 -13.11 7.19 13.91
C ILE A 194 -11.73 6.63 14.23
N VAL A 195 -11.00 6.24 13.19
CA VAL A 195 -9.56 6.05 13.24
C VAL A 195 -8.85 7.33 12.84
N TRP A 196 -7.75 7.63 13.52
CA TRP A 196 -6.90 8.76 13.18
C TRP A 196 -6.00 8.42 11.98
N GLY A 197 -5.84 9.38 11.07
CA GLY A 197 -4.98 9.23 9.88
C GLY A 197 -3.49 9.13 10.22
N ARG A 198 -3.09 9.48 11.44
CA ARG A 198 -1.74 9.27 11.96
C ARG A 198 -1.78 9.06 13.47
N ILE A 199 -0.70 8.49 14.01
CA ILE A 199 -0.43 8.49 15.45
C ILE A 199 -0.68 9.89 16.06
N PRO A 200 -1.56 10.02 17.06
CA PRO A 200 -1.80 11.26 17.77
C PRO A 200 -0.53 11.76 18.46
N PRO A 201 -0.28 13.08 18.56
CA PRO A 201 0.82 13.62 19.35
C PRO A 201 0.85 13.09 20.78
N PHE A 202 2.03 12.96 21.37
CA PHE A 202 2.20 12.30 22.68
C PHE A 202 1.36 12.93 23.79
N GLU A 203 1.31 14.25 23.86
CA GLU A 203 0.50 14.98 24.83
C GLU A 203 -0.99 14.71 24.64
N MET A 204 -1.44 14.52 23.39
CA MET A 204 -2.83 14.17 23.08
C MET A 204 -3.16 12.73 23.46
N ARG A 205 -2.23 11.78 23.30
CA ARG A 205 -2.40 10.40 23.78
C ARG A 205 -2.62 10.33 25.29
N LYS A 206 -1.95 11.21 26.05
CA LYS A 206 -2.15 11.32 27.50
C LYS A 206 -3.45 12.04 27.86
N LYS A 207 -3.78 13.11 27.13
CA LYS A 207 -4.95 13.95 27.39
C LYS A 207 -6.27 13.25 27.04
N PHE A 208 -6.33 12.61 25.88
CA PHE A 208 -7.53 11.97 25.38
C PHE A 208 -7.58 10.52 25.80
N LYS A 209 -8.32 10.27 26.89
CA LYS A 209 -8.67 8.92 27.35
C LYS A 209 -9.49 8.13 26.33
N THR A 210 -9.98 8.81 25.27
CA THR A 210 -10.76 8.21 24.19
C THR A 210 -9.92 7.56 23.09
N LEU A 211 -8.61 7.85 23.07
CA LEU A 211 -7.69 7.35 22.06
C LEU A 211 -7.00 6.07 22.54
N LYS A 212 -7.13 5.00 21.77
CA LYS A 212 -6.42 3.75 22.03
C LYS A 212 -5.83 3.16 20.75
N PRO A 213 -4.65 2.54 20.82
CA PRO A 213 -4.17 1.72 19.72
C PRO A 213 -5.08 0.49 19.59
N ILE A 214 -5.45 0.14 18.37
CA ILE A 214 -6.18 -1.09 18.03
C ILE A 214 -5.59 -1.71 16.76
N GLU A 215 -5.88 -2.97 16.53
CA GLU A 215 -5.66 -3.63 15.24
C GLU A 215 -6.96 -4.23 14.75
N PHE A 216 -7.09 -4.37 13.43
CA PHE A 216 -8.27 -4.98 12.83
C PHE A 216 -8.06 -6.46 12.55
N SER A 217 -9.10 -7.25 12.76
CA SER A 217 -9.18 -8.64 12.31
C SER A 217 -9.14 -8.74 10.78
N LEU A 218 -8.94 -9.96 10.28
CA LEU A 218 -9.02 -10.22 8.85
C LEU A 218 -10.41 -9.86 8.29
N GLU A 219 -11.47 -10.23 9.01
CA GLU A 219 -12.87 -10.01 8.64
C GLU A 219 -13.20 -8.51 8.56
N GLU A 220 -12.77 -7.72 9.54
CA GLU A 220 -12.94 -6.26 9.53
C GLU A 220 -12.23 -5.63 8.32
N ASN A 221 -10.99 -6.03 8.03
CA ASN A 221 -10.27 -5.52 6.85
C ASN A 221 -11.00 -5.83 5.55
N ILE A 222 -11.54 -7.05 5.40
CA ILE A 222 -12.34 -7.44 4.23
C ILE A 222 -13.59 -6.56 4.12
N VAL A 223 -14.30 -6.33 5.23
CA VAL A 223 -15.49 -5.46 5.26
C VAL A 223 -15.13 -4.04 4.81
N PHE A 224 -14.07 -3.45 5.37
CA PHE A 224 -13.67 -2.08 5.01
C PHE A 224 -13.26 -1.96 3.54
N LEU A 225 -12.55 -2.97 3.01
CA LEU A 225 -12.15 -3.01 1.61
C LEU A 225 -13.35 -3.18 0.67
N ASN A 226 -14.29 -4.08 0.99
CA ASN A 226 -15.52 -4.24 0.22
C ASN A 226 -16.35 -2.96 0.21
N THR A 227 -16.59 -2.35 1.38
CA THR A 227 -17.28 -1.06 1.47
C THR A 227 -16.59 0.02 0.63
N SER A 228 -15.25 0.04 0.64
CA SER A 228 -14.45 0.97 -0.15
C SER A 228 -14.64 0.75 -1.66
N ILE A 229 -14.59 -0.49 -2.13
CA ILE A 229 -14.79 -0.85 -3.53
C ILE A 229 -16.23 -0.51 -3.97
N ASP A 230 -17.23 -0.92 -3.20
CA ASP A 230 -18.65 -0.66 -3.48
C ASP A 230 -18.92 0.84 -3.58
N LEU A 231 -18.36 1.62 -2.66
CA LEU A 231 -18.51 3.07 -2.66
C LEU A 231 -17.84 3.69 -3.90
N LEU A 232 -16.62 3.27 -4.25
CA LEU A 232 -15.95 3.73 -5.47
C LEU A 232 -16.76 3.39 -6.73
N LYS A 233 -17.21 2.14 -6.85
CA LYS A 233 -17.98 1.64 -8.01
C LYS A 233 -19.36 2.28 -8.13
N LYS A 234 -19.98 2.65 -7.01
CA LYS A 234 -21.25 3.40 -7.00
C LYS A 234 -21.12 4.75 -7.70
N PHE A 235 -20.01 5.46 -7.50
CA PHE A 235 -19.78 6.79 -8.08
C PHE A 235 -19.03 6.75 -9.41
N ASN A 236 -18.31 5.66 -9.67
CA ASN A 236 -17.54 5.46 -10.89
C ASN A 236 -17.56 3.97 -11.28
N LYS A 237 -18.60 3.58 -12.02
CA LYS A 237 -18.87 2.17 -12.38
C LYS A 237 -17.76 1.53 -13.22
N ASN A 238 -17.05 2.33 -14.01
CA ASN A 238 -16.01 1.87 -14.93
C ASN A 238 -14.60 1.85 -14.31
N LEU A 239 -14.46 2.33 -13.07
CA LEU A 239 -13.18 2.41 -12.37
C LEU A 239 -12.49 1.05 -12.33
N LYS A 240 -11.21 1.01 -12.70
CA LYS A 240 -10.32 -0.12 -12.44
C LYS A 240 -9.52 0.17 -11.17
N ILE A 241 -9.33 -0.85 -10.34
CA ILE A 241 -8.59 -0.73 -9.09
C ILE A 241 -7.42 -1.70 -9.12
N ILE A 242 -6.21 -1.23 -8.84
CA ILE A 242 -5.08 -2.10 -8.50
C ILE A 242 -4.83 -1.95 -7.01
N PHE A 243 -4.98 -3.05 -6.26
CA PHE A 243 -4.45 -3.14 -4.92
C PHE A 243 -3.00 -3.59 -4.94
N THR A 244 -2.22 -3.05 -4.01
CA THR A 244 -0.89 -3.57 -3.68
C THR A 244 -0.65 -3.47 -2.18
N VAL A 245 0.11 -4.41 -1.62
CA VAL A 245 0.53 -4.36 -0.23
C VAL A 245 1.88 -3.67 -0.15
N SER A 246 1.98 -2.63 0.68
CA SER A 246 3.21 -1.89 0.90
C SER A 246 4.31 -2.79 1.44
N PRO A 247 5.52 -2.79 0.86
CA PRO A 247 6.64 -3.58 1.39
C PRO A 247 7.37 -2.92 2.56
N VAL A 248 7.03 -1.67 2.87
CA VAL A 248 7.66 -0.92 3.96
C VAL A 248 7.03 -1.35 5.28
N PHE A 249 7.84 -1.84 6.21
CA PHE A 249 7.38 -2.24 7.55
C PHE A 249 7.05 -1.02 8.43
N GLN A 250 6.32 -1.24 9.52
CA GLN A 250 6.02 -0.18 10.48
C GLN A 250 7.20 0.06 11.41
N ASN A 251 7.42 1.33 11.78
CA ASN A 251 8.55 1.75 12.61
C ASN A 251 8.37 1.41 14.10
N ALA A 252 7.11 1.31 14.55
CA ALA A 252 6.78 1.04 15.95
C ALA A 252 5.41 0.36 16.05
N THR A 253 5.17 -0.31 17.17
CA THR A 253 3.88 -0.90 17.55
C THR A 253 3.58 -0.51 19.00
N PHE A 254 2.28 -0.37 19.30
CA PHE A 254 1.73 -0.10 20.63
C PHE A 254 0.96 -1.30 21.19
N LEU A 255 0.91 -2.42 20.45
CA LEU A 255 0.11 -3.61 20.77
C LEU A 255 0.94 -4.87 21.01
N SER A 256 2.27 -4.78 20.96
CA SER A 256 3.17 -5.91 21.12
C SER A 256 4.55 -5.46 21.57
N ASP A 257 5.29 -6.35 22.23
CA ASP A 257 6.70 -6.15 22.57
C ASP A 257 7.65 -6.55 21.42
N ASN A 258 7.13 -7.05 20.28
CA ASN A 258 7.94 -7.47 19.14
C ASN A 258 7.45 -6.88 17.82
N ILE A 259 8.15 -5.84 17.35
CA ILE A 259 7.84 -5.14 16.10
C ILE A 259 8.00 -6.01 14.86
N ILE A 260 8.95 -6.95 14.84
CA ILE A 260 9.24 -7.78 13.65
C ILE A 260 8.07 -8.72 13.40
N SER A 261 7.71 -9.53 14.40
CA SER A 261 6.59 -10.47 14.30
C SER A 261 5.27 -9.75 14.03
N LYS A 262 5.04 -8.61 14.70
CA LYS A 262 3.83 -7.81 14.50
C LYS A 262 3.74 -7.25 13.08
N SER A 263 4.84 -6.71 12.56
CA SER A 263 4.88 -6.13 11.22
C SER A 263 4.65 -7.19 10.15
N PHE A 264 5.30 -8.34 10.24
CA PHE A 264 5.10 -9.45 9.31
C PHE A 264 3.67 -9.97 9.33
N SER A 265 3.13 -10.24 10.53
CA SER A 265 1.75 -10.71 10.68
C SER A 265 0.74 -9.75 10.05
N ALA A 266 0.91 -8.44 10.29
CA ALA A 266 0.06 -7.40 9.70
C ALA A 266 0.12 -7.38 8.16
N LYS A 267 1.31 -7.55 7.55
CA LYS A 267 1.43 -7.61 6.08
C LYS A 267 0.75 -8.84 5.50
N CYS A 268 0.95 -10.00 6.11
CA CYS A 268 0.31 -11.24 5.67
C CYS A 268 -1.22 -11.15 5.80
N LEU A 269 -1.73 -10.62 6.92
CA LEU A 269 -3.17 -10.41 7.12
C LEU A 269 -3.76 -9.49 6.06
N LEU A 270 -3.11 -8.34 5.79
CA LEU A 270 -3.56 -7.41 4.76
C LEU A 270 -3.50 -8.02 3.36
N LYS A 271 -2.46 -8.81 3.05
CA LYS A 271 -2.36 -9.54 1.78
C LYS A 271 -3.52 -10.51 1.61
N THR A 272 -3.84 -11.29 2.64
CA THR A 272 -4.99 -12.21 2.61
C THR A 272 -6.32 -11.47 2.45
N ALA A 273 -6.50 -10.32 3.11
CA ALA A 273 -7.69 -9.49 2.95
C ALA A 273 -7.81 -8.98 1.50
N VAL A 274 -6.72 -8.46 0.93
CA VAL A 274 -6.65 -7.99 -0.46
C VAL A 274 -6.99 -9.10 -1.45
N ASP A 275 -6.43 -10.31 -1.27
CA ASP A 275 -6.72 -11.44 -2.15
C ASP A 275 -8.21 -11.81 -2.16
N LYS A 276 -8.85 -11.81 -0.99
CA LYS A 276 -10.28 -12.10 -0.89
C LYS A 276 -11.13 -11.06 -1.62
N VAL A 277 -10.80 -9.77 -1.53
CA VAL A 277 -11.58 -8.72 -2.20
C VAL A 277 -11.30 -8.64 -3.70
N VAL A 278 -10.05 -8.85 -4.12
CA VAL A 278 -9.67 -8.92 -5.55
C VAL A 278 -10.41 -10.06 -6.24
N ASN A 279 -10.47 -11.24 -5.63
CA ASN A 279 -11.15 -12.41 -6.22
C ASN A 279 -12.69 -12.32 -6.20
N SER A 280 -13.27 -11.37 -5.46
CA SER A 280 -14.73 -11.20 -5.36
C SER A 280 -15.27 -10.01 -6.16
N HIS A 281 -14.42 -9.22 -6.81
CA HIS A 281 -14.83 -8.02 -7.54
C HIS A 281 -14.27 -7.97 -8.96
N GLU A 282 -15.11 -7.59 -9.92
CA GLU A 282 -14.68 -7.34 -11.28
C GLU A 282 -13.89 -6.02 -11.40
N ASN A 283 -12.93 -5.99 -12.33
CA ASN A 283 -12.06 -4.84 -12.56
C ASN A 283 -11.29 -4.40 -11.29
N VAL A 284 -11.00 -5.35 -10.40
CA VAL A 284 -10.14 -5.18 -9.24
C VAL A 284 -8.99 -6.16 -9.39
N PHE A 285 -7.76 -5.67 -9.30
CA PHE A 285 -6.55 -6.41 -9.61
C PHE A 285 -5.55 -6.31 -8.46
N TYR A 286 -4.57 -7.19 -8.46
CA TYR A 286 -3.46 -7.16 -7.51
C TYR A 286 -2.13 -6.96 -8.22
N PHE A 287 -1.25 -6.14 -7.64
CA PHE A 287 0.15 -6.01 -8.07
C PHE A 287 1.12 -6.41 -6.95
N PRO A 288 2.05 -7.35 -7.17
CA PRO A 288 2.83 -8.02 -6.11
C PRO A 288 4.07 -7.24 -5.66
N SER A 289 3.89 -6.00 -5.18
CA SER A 289 5.04 -5.18 -4.74
C SER A 289 5.69 -5.69 -3.45
N PHE A 290 4.89 -6.22 -2.51
CA PHE A 290 5.38 -6.76 -1.24
C PHE A 290 6.27 -7.98 -1.48
N GLU A 291 5.82 -8.89 -2.34
CA GLU A 291 6.52 -10.10 -2.72
C GLU A 291 7.82 -9.77 -3.44
N ALA A 292 7.81 -8.82 -4.39
CA ALA A 292 9.00 -8.41 -5.14
C ALA A 292 10.13 -7.85 -4.25
N VAL A 293 9.80 -7.32 -3.07
CA VAL A 293 10.77 -6.90 -2.05
C VAL A 293 11.20 -8.06 -1.19
N LEU A 294 10.24 -8.84 -0.69
CA LEU A 294 10.49 -9.89 0.30
C LEU A 294 11.34 -11.03 -0.27
N THR A 295 11.11 -11.40 -1.52
CA THR A 295 11.86 -12.47 -2.20
C THR A 295 13.32 -12.13 -2.47
N ASP A 296 13.68 -10.85 -2.44
CA ASP A 296 15.06 -10.34 -2.61
C ASP A 296 15.68 -9.80 -1.31
N ASN A 297 15.09 -10.11 -0.15
CA ASN A 297 15.67 -9.80 1.16
C ASN A 297 16.99 -10.60 1.36
N PRO A 298 18.10 -10.01 1.90
CA PRO A 298 18.28 -8.65 2.44
C PRO A 298 18.73 -7.57 1.44
N HIS A 299 18.77 -7.87 0.15
CA HIS A 299 19.26 -6.91 -0.85
C HIS A 299 18.30 -5.74 -1.06
N SER A 300 17.00 -5.93 -0.79
CA SER A 300 15.96 -4.92 -0.97
C SER A 300 15.97 -3.75 0.02
N PHE A 301 16.38 -3.95 1.28
CA PHE A 301 16.20 -2.94 2.33
C PHE A 301 17.44 -2.07 2.57
N ASN A 302 17.21 -0.85 3.05
CA ASN A 302 18.22 0.05 3.60
C ASN A 302 18.74 -0.51 4.95
N ALA A 303 19.75 0.16 5.52
CA ALA A 303 20.35 -0.23 6.80
C ALA A 303 19.36 -0.23 7.99
N ASP A 304 18.23 0.48 7.86
CA ASP A 304 17.16 0.49 8.87
C ASP A 304 16.25 -0.75 8.83
N ASN A 305 16.47 -1.68 7.88
CA ASN A 305 15.68 -2.89 7.67
C ASN A 305 14.17 -2.66 7.43
N MET A 306 13.77 -1.44 7.09
CA MET A 306 12.37 -1.04 6.96
C MET A 306 12.10 -0.36 5.62
N HIS A 307 12.93 0.61 5.25
CA HIS A 307 12.77 1.32 3.98
C HIS A 307 13.49 0.59 2.85
N ILE A 308 12.91 0.67 1.65
CA ILE A 308 13.40 -0.04 0.47
C ILE A 308 14.49 0.81 -0.20
N LYS A 309 15.57 0.18 -0.67
CA LYS A 309 16.61 0.84 -1.47
C LYS A 309 16.03 1.43 -2.74
N ARG A 310 16.57 2.58 -3.18
CA ARG A 310 16.04 3.25 -4.38
C ARG A 310 16.08 2.37 -5.63
N LYS A 311 17.16 1.60 -5.82
CA LYS A 311 17.30 0.63 -6.91
C LYS A 311 16.14 -0.37 -6.95
N LYS A 312 15.73 -0.91 -5.80
CA LYS A 312 14.63 -1.88 -5.72
C LYS A 312 13.28 -1.20 -6.00
N VAL A 313 13.04 0.01 -5.52
CA VAL A 313 11.83 0.77 -5.89
C VAL A 313 11.76 1.00 -7.41
N ASN A 314 12.85 1.42 -8.05
CA ASN A 314 12.88 1.62 -9.50
C ASN A 314 12.61 0.31 -10.26
N GLN A 315 13.10 -0.84 -9.77
CA GLN A 315 12.78 -2.14 -10.34
C GLN A 315 11.28 -2.46 -10.24
N ILE A 316 10.64 -2.15 -9.10
CA ILE A 316 9.20 -2.36 -8.93
C ILE A 316 8.39 -1.42 -9.81
N MET A 317 8.82 -0.16 -9.97
CA MET A 317 8.17 0.79 -10.89
C MET A 317 8.30 0.34 -12.35
N SER A 318 9.46 -0.20 -12.74
CA SER A 318 9.60 -0.84 -14.05
C SER A 318 8.73 -2.08 -14.21
N LEU A 319 8.53 -2.85 -13.14
CA LEU A 319 7.67 -4.04 -13.14
C LEU A 319 6.20 -3.66 -13.37
N ILE A 320 5.67 -2.65 -12.68
CA ILE A 320 4.30 -2.17 -12.89
C ILE A 320 4.15 -1.56 -14.29
N ASP A 321 5.12 -0.77 -14.76
CA ASP A 321 5.14 -0.20 -16.11
C ASP A 321 5.04 -1.28 -17.20
N ASN A 322 5.87 -2.32 -17.12
CA ASN A 322 5.85 -3.45 -18.04
C ASN A 322 4.57 -4.31 -17.95
N SER A 323 3.84 -4.22 -16.84
CA SER A 323 2.61 -4.99 -16.63
C SER A 323 1.38 -4.26 -17.16
N LEU A 324 1.46 -2.94 -17.34
CA LEU A 324 0.42 -2.12 -17.97
C LEU A 324 0.56 -2.06 -19.51
N LEU A 325 1.76 -2.34 -20.06
CA LEU A 325 2.08 -2.34 -21.49
C LEU A 325 2.01 -3.76 -22.11
#